data_AF-A0A1Y1KQN3-F1
#
_entry.id   AF-A0A1Y1KQN3-F1
#
_cell.length_a   1.000
_cell.length_b   1.000
_cell.length_c   1.000
_cell.angle_alpha   90.00
_cell.angle_beta   90.00
_cell.angle_gamma   90.00
#
_symmetry.space_group_name_H-M   'P 1'
#
loop_
_entity.id
_entity.type
_entity.pdbx_description
1 polymer ?
#
loop_
_entity_poly.entity_id
_entity_poly.type
_entity_poly.pdbx_seq_one_letter_code
_entity_poly.pdbx_strand_id
1 'polypeptide(L)'
;ALLVELFTSLLQHPLRNQAPAPQHTPGSIPDRDPPSHPLGLVPHQIRGYVSTFQNMNIRGQSYDCCSACSPKVLDAYRTDGWGFVKRALQEKDYVAELSGLAEVQRRAEEMAANVDWEEEDDDLVEDGEAELL
;
A
#
# COMPACT_ATOMS: atom_id res chain seq x y z
N ALA A 1 4.44 16.42 12.92
CA ALA A 1 5.87 16.19 13.20
C ALA A 1 6.48 15.17 12.22
N LEU A 2 6.03 13.91 12.21
CA LEU A 2 6.68 12.81 11.47
C LEU A 2 7.05 13.09 10.01
N LEU A 3 6.18 13.74 9.22
CA LEU A 3 6.50 14.06 7.81
C LEU A 3 7.70 15.00 7.67
N VAL A 4 7.81 16.02 8.54
CA VAL A 4 8.92 16.99 8.49
C VAL A 4 10.22 16.31 8.93
N GLU A 5 10.17 15.49 9.98
CA GLU A 5 11.33 14.72 10.46
C GLU A 5 11.82 13.72 9.40
N LEU A 6 10.89 13.01 8.74
CA LEU A 6 11.23 12.09 7.67
C LEU A 6 11.84 12.85 6.49
N PHE A 7 11.30 14.01 6.14
CA PHE A 7 11.82 14.83 5.06
C PHE A 7 13.23 15.35 5.35
N THR A 8 13.47 15.90 6.54
CA THR A 8 14.81 16.36 6.94
C THR A 8 15.80 15.19 7.00
N SER A 9 15.39 14.05 7.56
CA SER A 9 16.16 12.80 7.57
C SER A 9 16.54 12.35 6.16
N LEU A 10 15.59 12.28 5.23
CA LEU A 10 15.82 11.93 3.83
C LEU A 10 16.81 12.87 3.13
N LEU A 11 16.73 14.18 3.40
CA LEU A 11 17.64 15.16 2.80
C LEU A 11 19.08 15.04 3.32
N GLN A 12 19.27 14.61 4.56
CA GLN A 12 20.60 14.38 5.14
C GLN A 12 21.19 13.01 4.78
N HIS A 13 20.38 12.08 4.26
CA HIS A 13 20.85 10.78 3.82
C HIS A 13 21.83 10.92 2.64
N PRO A 14 22.99 10.22 2.64
CA PRO A 14 23.99 10.34 1.57
C PRO A 14 23.43 10.04 0.17
N LEU A 15 22.50 9.08 0.08
CA LEU A 15 21.82 8.70 -1.16
C LEU A 15 20.56 9.54 -1.46
N ARG A 16 20.16 10.44 -0.55
CA ARG A 16 18.97 11.30 -0.68
C ARG A 16 17.72 10.49 -1.08
N ASN A 17 17.07 10.85 -2.18
CA ASN A 17 15.90 10.16 -2.72
C ASN A 17 16.17 8.71 -3.21
N GLN A 18 17.43 8.29 -3.26
CA GLN A 18 17.83 6.90 -3.52
C GLN A 18 18.15 6.12 -2.24
N ALA A 19 17.87 6.68 -1.06
CA ALA A 19 18.00 5.96 0.20
C ALA A 19 17.16 4.67 0.17
N PRO A 20 17.75 3.50 0.48
CA PRO A 20 16.96 2.28 0.61
C PRO A 20 16.08 2.37 1.86
N ALA A 21 14.90 1.77 1.77
CA ALA A 21 14.07 1.56 2.95
C ALA A 21 14.80 0.64 3.95
N PRO A 22 14.80 0.96 5.26
CA PRO A 22 15.41 0.13 6.30
C PRO A 22 14.96 -1.32 6.20
N GLN A 23 15.92 -2.24 6.22
CA GLN A 23 15.64 -3.68 6.24
C GLN A 23 15.45 -4.11 7.69
N HIS A 24 14.25 -4.58 8.02
CA HIS A 24 13.99 -5.15 9.34
C HIS A 24 14.53 -6.57 9.36
N THR A 25 15.62 -6.80 10.09
CA THR A 25 16.08 -8.15 10.39
C THR A 25 15.38 -8.64 11.66
N PRO A 26 14.81 -9.86 11.69
CA PRO A 26 14.23 -10.40 12.91
C PRO A 26 15.26 -10.36 14.06
N GLY A 27 14.89 -9.73 15.18
CA GLY A 27 15.75 -9.61 16.37
C GLY A 27 16.72 -8.42 16.39
N SER A 28 16.77 -7.59 15.34
CA SER A 28 17.59 -6.37 15.33
C SER A 28 17.01 -5.32 14.39
N ILE A 29 16.49 -4.23 14.95
CA ILE A 29 16.14 -3.02 14.20
C ILE A 29 17.25 -2.00 14.50
N PRO A 30 18.07 -1.62 13.52
CA PRO A 30 19.10 -0.60 13.76
C PRO A 30 18.42 0.74 14.06
N ASP A 31 18.95 1.51 15.00
CA ASP A 31 18.42 2.85 15.31
C ASP A 31 18.67 3.86 14.16
N ARG A 32 19.67 3.56 13.29
CA ARG A 32 20.12 4.43 12.20
C ARG A 32 20.60 3.58 11.02
N ASP A 33 20.31 4.03 9.81
CA ASP A 33 20.77 3.38 8.57
C ASP A 33 21.03 4.45 7.50
N PRO A 34 22.29 4.59 7.01
CA PRO A 34 23.50 3.93 7.48
C PRO A 34 23.86 4.32 8.93
N PRO A 35 24.78 3.60 9.61
CA PRO A 35 25.17 3.91 11.00
C PRO A 35 25.67 5.34 11.22
N SER A 36 26.22 5.97 10.18
CA SER A 36 26.67 7.36 10.19
C SER A 36 25.56 8.39 10.02
N HIS A 37 24.31 7.97 9.75
CA HIS A 37 23.21 8.86 9.44
C HIS A 37 22.72 9.65 10.67
N PRO A 38 22.76 11.00 10.64
CA PRO A 38 22.57 11.81 11.84
C PRO A 38 21.13 11.85 12.37
N LEU A 39 20.13 11.48 11.58
CA LEU A 39 18.71 11.65 11.94
C LEU A 39 17.95 10.32 12.09
N GLY A 40 18.67 9.20 12.20
CA GLY A 40 18.08 7.89 12.41
C GLY A 40 17.72 7.17 11.11
N LEU A 41 16.57 6.52 11.07
CA LEU A 41 16.09 5.77 9.92
C LEU A 41 15.36 6.65 8.88
N VAL A 42 15.28 6.14 7.65
CA VAL A 42 14.50 6.72 6.54
C VAL A 42 13.42 5.72 6.08
N PRO A 43 12.35 5.51 6.87
CA PRO A 43 11.30 4.55 6.52
C PRO A 43 10.57 4.90 5.22
N HIS A 44 10.17 3.87 4.46
CA HIS A 44 9.36 4.04 3.23
C HIS A 44 7.93 4.49 3.57
N GLN A 45 7.30 3.85 4.54
CA GLN A 45 5.97 4.21 5.04
C GLN A 45 5.91 4.08 6.56
N ILE A 46 5.23 5.01 7.23
CA ILE A 46 4.91 4.96 8.66
C ILE A 46 3.39 4.87 8.80
N ARG A 47 2.89 3.84 9.49
CA ARG A 47 1.47 3.69 9.84
C ARG A 47 1.32 3.81 11.35
N GLY A 48 0.60 4.84 11.79
CA GLY A 48 0.31 5.09 13.21
C GLY A 48 -1.04 4.53 13.64
N TYR A 49 -1.10 3.98 14.84
CA TYR A 49 -2.29 3.45 15.49
C TYR A 49 -2.51 4.20 16.80
N VAL A 50 -3.59 4.99 16.87
CA VAL A 50 -3.87 5.83 18.05
C VAL A 50 -4.37 5.01 19.23
N SER A 51 -5.18 3.97 18.99
CA SER A 51 -5.75 3.11 20.03
C SER A 51 -4.69 2.42 20.90
N THR A 52 -3.54 2.08 20.31
CA THR A 52 -2.42 1.41 21.00
C THR A 52 -1.20 2.31 21.15
N PHE A 53 -1.25 3.54 20.64
CA PHE A 53 -0.12 4.48 20.58
C PHE A 53 1.14 3.88 19.92
N GLN A 54 0.96 3.11 18.85
CA GLN A 54 2.04 2.42 18.14
C GLN A 54 2.27 2.98 16.74
N ASN A 55 3.52 2.96 16.28
CA ASN A 55 3.89 3.25 14.90
C ASN A 55 4.56 2.02 14.28
N MET A 56 4.16 1.68 13.06
CA MET A 56 4.71 0.58 12.28
C MET A 56 5.39 1.11 11.03
N ASN A 57 6.64 0.69 10.81
CA ASN A 57 7.36 0.97 9.57
C ASN A 57 7.04 -0.13 8.55
N ILE A 58 6.61 0.27 7.37
CA ILE A 58 6.21 -0.63 6.29
C ILE A 58 7.07 -0.35 5.07
N ARG A 59 7.48 -1.42 4.38
CA ARG A 59 8.15 -1.35 3.09
C ARG A 59 7.24 -1.92 2.00
N GLY A 60 6.67 -1.05 1.17
CA GLY A 60 6.03 -1.45 -0.07
C GLY A 60 7.05 -1.78 -1.17
N GLN A 61 6.69 -2.68 -2.08
CA GLN A 61 7.42 -2.94 -3.33
C GLN A 61 6.71 -2.27 -4.50
N SER A 62 7.45 -1.94 -5.55
CA SER A 62 6.85 -1.52 -6.82
C SER A 62 5.99 -2.65 -7.39
N TYR A 63 4.85 -2.29 -7.97
CA TYR A 63 3.88 -3.27 -8.48
C TYR A 63 3.59 -3.03 -9.96
N ASP A 64 3.66 -4.11 -10.75
CA ASP A 64 3.55 -4.04 -12.21
C ASP A 64 2.17 -3.61 -12.71
N CYS A 65 1.12 -3.82 -11.91
CA CYS A 65 -0.23 -3.34 -12.21
C CYS A 65 -0.63 -2.12 -11.37
N CYS A 66 0.34 -1.38 -10.82
CA CYS A 66 0.04 -0.14 -10.09
C CYS A 66 -0.61 0.89 -11.03
N SER A 67 -1.74 1.45 -10.59
CA SER A 67 -2.50 2.48 -11.31
C SER A 67 -1.79 3.84 -11.42
N ALA A 68 -0.64 4.02 -10.76
CA ALA A 68 0.11 5.27 -10.76
C ALA A 68 1.55 5.11 -11.30
N CYS A 69 2.31 4.12 -10.82
CA CYS A 69 3.74 4.01 -11.13
C CYS A 69 4.14 2.80 -11.98
N SER A 70 3.17 2.02 -12.48
CA SER A 70 3.50 0.91 -13.38
C SER A 70 4.16 1.42 -14.67
N PRO A 71 5.04 0.63 -15.31
CA PRO A 71 5.67 1.03 -16.58
C PRO A 71 4.65 1.47 -17.63
N LYS A 72 3.53 0.73 -17.76
CA LYS A 72 2.44 1.03 -18.70
C LYS A 72 1.84 2.42 -18.48
N VAL A 73 1.61 2.79 -17.23
CA VAL A 73 1.05 4.10 -16.85
C VAL A 73 2.07 5.21 -17.10
N LEU A 74 3.34 5.00 -16.71
CA LEU A 74 4.39 5.97 -16.94
C LEU A 74 4.64 6.22 -18.43
N ASP A 75 4.62 5.17 -19.24
CA ASP A 75 4.83 5.26 -20.69
C ASP A 75 3.66 5.94 -21.39
N ALA A 76 2.42 5.66 -20.99
CA ALA A 76 1.25 6.37 -21.49
C ALA A 76 1.30 7.87 -21.15
N TYR A 77 1.65 8.22 -19.91
CA TYR A 77 1.80 9.61 -19.50
C TYR A 77 2.94 10.32 -20.26
N ARG A 78 4.10 9.67 -20.46
CA ARG A 78 5.22 10.27 -21.22
C ARG A 78 4.89 10.48 -22.69
N THR A 79 4.05 9.62 -23.27
CA THR A 79 3.70 9.65 -24.68
C THR A 79 2.57 10.66 -24.97
N ASP A 80 1.51 10.66 -24.16
CA ASP A 80 0.28 11.44 -24.42
C ASP A 80 0.08 12.62 -23.44
N GLY A 81 0.87 12.70 -22.37
CA GLY A 81 0.90 13.81 -21.43
C GLY A 81 -0.47 14.17 -20.88
N TRP A 82 -0.97 15.35 -21.27
CA TRP A 82 -2.29 15.82 -20.86
C TRP A 82 -3.45 14.98 -21.43
N GLY A 83 -3.30 14.40 -22.62
CA GLY A 83 -4.33 13.51 -23.20
C GLY A 83 -4.61 12.32 -22.28
N PHE A 84 -3.55 11.68 -21.78
CA PHE A 84 -3.63 10.62 -20.79
C PHE A 84 -4.35 11.11 -19.51
N VAL A 85 -3.92 12.25 -18.95
CA VAL A 85 -4.51 12.78 -17.70
C VAL A 85 -5.99 13.07 -17.87
N LYS A 86 -6.38 13.70 -18.98
CA LYS A 86 -7.79 14.01 -19.28
C LYS A 86 -8.63 12.73 -19.32
N ARG A 87 -8.15 11.70 -20.02
CA ARG A 87 -8.84 10.41 -20.08
C ARG A 87 -8.89 9.73 -18.72
N ALA A 88 -7.80 9.72 -17.96
CA ALA A 88 -7.75 9.16 -16.62
C ALA A 88 -8.75 9.82 -15.64
N LEU A 89 -9.05 11.11 -15.83
CA LEU A 89 -10.04 11.83 -15.02
C LEU A 89 -11.48 11.63 -15.50
N GLN A 90 -11.70 11.37 -16.79
CA GLN A 90 -13.04 11.31 -17.39
C GLN A 90 -13.56 9.89 -17.60
N GLU A 91 -12.67 8.93 -17.85
CA GLU A 91 -12.96 7.52 -18.11
C GLU A 91 -12.65 6.70 -16.85
N LYS A 92 -13.69 6.30 -16.11
CA LYS A 92 -13.57 5.59 -14.82
C LYS A 92 -12.62 4.38 -14.87
N ASP A 93 -12.72 3.58 -15.93
CA ASP A 93 -12.04 2.28 -15.99
C ASP A 93 -10.69 2.35 -16.73
N TYR A 94 -10.37 3.48 -17.38
CA TYR A 94 -9.21 3.58 -18.28
C TYR A 94 -7.88 3.21 -17.61
N VAL A 95 -7.63 3.73 -16.40
CA VAL A 95 -6.37 3.47 -15.68
C VAL A 95 -6.31 2.02 -15.17
N ALA A 96 -7.45 1.45 -14.75
CA ALA A 96 -7.50 0.07 -14.29
C ALA A 96 -7.22 -0.92 -15.44
N GLU A 97 -7.79 -0.66 -16.62
CA GLU A 97 -7.53 -1.43 -17.83
C GLU A 97 -6.07 -1.28 -18.30
N LEU A 98 -5.57 -0.04 -18.40
CA LEU A 98 -4.20 0.23 -18.84
C LEU A 98 -3.14 -0.41 -17.92
N SER A 99 -3.32 -0.29 -16.61
CA SER A 99 -2.38 -0.87 -15.64
C SER A 99 -2.43 -2.41 -15.64
N GLY A 100 -3.55 -3.00 -16.06
CA GLY A 100 -3.83 -4.43 -15.96
C GLY A 100 -4.48 -4.82 -14.63
N LEU A 101 -4.81 -3.84 -13.78
CA LEU A 101 -5.51 -4.07 -12.52
C LEU A 101 -6.92 -4.65 -12.73
N ALA A 102 -7.61 -4.26 -13.80
CA ALA A 102 -8.92 -4.80 -14.15
C ALA A 102 -8.89 -6.32 -14.39
N GLU A 103 -7.83 -6.82 -15.05
CA GLU A 103 -7.63 -8.25 -15.28
C GLU A 103 -7.31 -9.01 -13.98
N VAL A 104 -6.54 -8.39 -13.08
CA VAL A 104 -6.29 -8.97 -11.75
C VAL A 104 -7.59 -9.13 -10.97
N GLN A 105 -8.46 -8.11 -11.01
CA GLN A 105 -9.77 -8.16 -10.36
C GLN A 105 -10.66 -9.26 -10.97
N ARG A 106 -10.75 -9.33 -12.30
CA ARG A 106 -11.56 -10.35 -13.00
C ARG A 106 -11.13 -11.77 -12.62
N ARG A 107 -9.83 -12.05 -12.59
CA ARG A 107 -9.29 -13.34 -12.16
C ARG A 107 -9.61 -13.65 -10.71
N ALA A 108 -9.56 -12.65 -9.82
CA ALA A 108 -9.91 -12.83 -8.42
C ALA A 108 -11.40 -13.17 -8.26
N GLU A 109 -12.29 -12.53 -9.03
CA GLU A 109 -13.72 -12.82 -9.05
C GLU A 109 -14.01 -14.24 -9.58
N GLU A 110 -13.36 -14.66 -10.67
CA GLU A 110 -13.46 -16.02 -11.21
C GLU A 110 -12.98 -17.07 -10.20
N MET A 111 -11.87 -16.81 -9.50
CA MET A 111 -11.38 -17.70 -8.46
C MET A 111 -12.33 -17.76 -7.27
N ALA A 112 -12.86 -16.61 -6.82
CA ALA A 112 -13.81 -16.56 -5.70
C ALA A 112 -15.10 -17.31 -5.99
N ALA A 113 -15.58 -17.30 -7.25
CA ALA A 113 -16.75 -18.07 -7.67
C ALA A 113 -16.49 -19.59 -7.70
N ASN A 114 -15.23 -20.02 -7.81
CA ASN A 114 -14.83 -21.43 -7.79
C ASN A 114 -14.44 -21.93 -6.38
N VAL A 115 -14.41 -21.05 -5.38
CA VAL A 115 -14.24 -21.43 -3.98
C VAL A 115 -15.62 -21.78 -3.44
N ASP A 116 -15.84 -23.07 -3.19
CA ASP A 116 -16.99 -23.55 -2.43
C ASP A 116 -16.79 -23.10 -0.98
N TRP A 117 -17.36 -21.95 -0.63
CA TRP A 117 -17.51 -21.59 0.76
C TRP A 117 -18.48 -22.62 1.31
N GLU A 118 -18.00 -23.58 2.11
CA GLU A 118 -18.89 -24.48 2.84
C GLU A 118 -19.94 -23.59 3.52
N GLU A 119 -21.18 -23.64 3.01
CA GLU A 119 -22.32 -23.04 3.68
C GLU A 119 -22.40 -23.80 5.00
N GLU A 120 -21.88 -23.21 6.09
CA GLU A 120 -22.22 -23.65 7.44
C GLU A 120 -23.75 -23.53 7.53
N ASP A 121 -24.40 -24.68 7.39
CA ASP A 121 -25.83 -24.89 7.49
C ASP A 121 -26.40 -24.10 8.69
N ASP A 122 -27.51 -23.46 8.40
CA ASP A 122 -28.44 -22.75 9.27
C ASP A 122 -28.83 -23.60 10.50
N ASP A 123 -28.13 -23.46 11.65
CA ASP A 123 -28.50 -24.17 12.89
C ASP A 123 -28.00 -23.48 14.19
N LEU A 124 -28.30 -22.18 14.36
CA LEU A 124 -28.32 -21.55 15.69
C LEU A 124 -29.67 -20.87 15.96
N VAL A 125 -30.63 -21.74 16.34
CA VAL A 125 -31.68 -21.56 17.35
C VAL A 125 -32.23 -20.12 17.52
N GLU A 126 -33.47 -19.95 17.06
CA GLU A 126 -34.48 -19.09 17.69
C GLU A 126 -34.43 -19.26 19.22
N ASP A 127 -33.94 -18.28 19.96
CA ASP A 127 -34.24 -18.16 21.38
C ASP A 127 -34.65 -16.73 21.73
N GLY A 128 -35.97 -16.60 21.94
CA GLY A 128 -36.62 -15.90 23.03
C GLY A 128 -36.00 -14.62 23.61
N GLU A 129 -36.83 -13.59 23.64
CA GLU A 129 -36.81 -12.46 24.57
C GLU A 129 -36.11 -12.76 25.93
N ALA A 130 -35.09 -11.98 26.30
CA ALA A 130 -34.75 -11.73 27.71
C ALA A 130 -33.95 -10.41 27.90
N GLU A 131 -34.68 -9.41 28.40
CA GLU A 131 -34.34 -8.30 29.30
C GLU A 131 -32.93 -7.67 29.34
N LEU A 132 -32.97 -6.34 29.19
CA LEU A 132 -32.00 -5.36 29.65
C LEU A 132 -31.69 -5.51 31.15
N LEU A 133 -30.41 -5.53 31.49
CA LEU A 133 -29.88 -4.99 32.75
C LEU A 133 -28.78 -3.97 32.45
#